data_AF-A0A833SKY1-F1
#
_entry.id   AF-A0A833SKY1-F1
#
_cell.length_a   1.000
_cell.length_b   1.000
_cell.length_c   1.000
_cell.angle_alpha   90.00
_cell.angle_beta   90.00
_cell.angle_gamma   90.00
#
_symmetry.space_group_name_H-M   'P 1'
#
loop_
_entity.id
_entity.type
_entity.pdbx_description
1 polymer ?
#
loop_
_entity_poly.entity_id
_entity_poly.type
_entity_poly.pdbx_seq_one_letter_code
_entity_poly.pdbx_strand_id
1 'polypeptide(L)'
;MVRTTQLDGWIEQKKTAGGIYTFLKLDDKDADVLAKPLLHTWISFVKTKLKEDPYDFALKLTKQHEEDALRKMLMTDSTTASKRDIAKGLEFAQIKKWLTTGNIIFFGKVAQLVRVVVK
;
A
#
# COMPACT_ATOMS: atom_id res chain seq x y z
N MET A 1 -16.28 19.99 -4.49
CA MET A 1 -14.84 20.17 -4.77
C MET A 1 -13.96 20.22 -3.49
N VAL A 2 -14.37 19.63 -2.36
CA VAL A 2 -13.62 19.78 -1.08
C VAL A 2 -12.33 18.94 -1.03
N ARG A 3 -12.30 17.79 -1.73
CA ARG A 3 -11.15 16.86 -1.69
C ARG A 3 -9.87 17.42 -2.32
N THR A 4 -9.98 18.16 -3.42
CA THR A 4 -8.81 18.76 -4.09
C THR A 4 -8.15 19.82 -3.22
N THR A 5 -8.94 20.70 -2.59
CA THR A 5 -8.46 21.75 -1.69
C THR A 5 -7.69 21.20 -0.49
N GLN A 6 -8.15 20.10 0.11
CA GLN A 6 -7.44 19.47 1.23
C GLN A 6 -6.08 18.87 0.82
N LEU A 7 -6.05 18.20 -0.35
CA LEU A 7 -4.82 17.62 -0.89
C LEU A 7 -3.78 18.71 -1.22
N ASP A 8 -4.23 19.84 -1.76
CA ASP A 8 -3.38 21.01 -2.04
C ASP A 8 -2.87 21.66 -0.75
N GLY A 9 -3.73 21.81 0.26
CA GLY A 9 -3.31 22.31 1.58
C GLY A 9 -2.24 21.45 2.25
N TRP A 10 -2.25 20.14 2.05
CA TRP A 10 -1.17 19.26 2.55
C TRP A 10 0.17 19.51 1.85
N ILE A 11 0.17 19.89 0.57
CA ILE A 11 1.39 20.27 -0.15
C ILE A 11 1.92 21.62 0.35
N GLU A 12 1.05 22.60 0.54
CA GLU A 12 1.43 23.91 1.11
C GLU A 12 2.05 23.76 2.51
N GLN A 13 1.51 22.85 3.32
CA GLN A 13 2.02 22.49 4.65
C GLN A 13 3.27 21.58 4.60
N LYS A 14 3.80 21.27 3.41
CA LYS A 14 4.96 20.40 3.19
C LYS A 14 4.84 19.03 3.88
N LYS A 15 3.63 18.47 3.89
CA LYS A 15 3.36 17.17 4.51
C LYS A 15 3.96 16.04 3.66
N THR A 16 4.53 15.04 4.33
CA THR A 16 5.09 13.85 3.68
C THR A 16 4.04 12.75 3.57
N ALA A 17 4.26 11.77 2.69
CA ALA A 17 3.40 10.59 2.57
C ALA A 17 3.23 9.87 3.93
N GLY A 18 4.31 9.70 4.69
CA GLY A 18 4.27 9.11 6.03
C GLY A 18 3.54 9.96 7.06
N GLY A 19 3.75 11.28 7.04
CA GLY A 19 3.04 12.19 7.94
C GLY A 19 1.53 12.16 7.73
N ILE A 20 1.07 12.11 6.47
CA ILE A 20 -0.36 11.97 6.17
C ILE A 20 -0.87 10.57 6.49
N TYR A 21 -0.06 9.52 6.34
CA TYR A 21 -0.43 8.15 6.67
C TYR A 21 -0.82 8.01 8.17
N THR A 22 0.03 8.51 9.06
CA THR A 22 -0.24 8.54 10.51
C THR A 22 -1.34 9.55 10.86
N PHE A 23 -1.40 10.71 10.21
CA PHE A 23 -2.48 11.69 10.43
C PHE A 23 -3.87 11.09 10.16
N LEU A 24 -3.98 10.24 9.15
CA LEU A 24 -5.21 9.52 8.81
C LEU A 24 -5.42 8.23 9.62
N LYS A 25 -4.56 7.96 10.61
CA LYS A 25 -4.58 6.76 11.47
C LYS A 25 -4.59 5.45 10.69
N LEU A 26 -3.81 5.40 9.60
CA LEU A 26 -3.68 4.19 8.78
C LEU A 26 -2.67 3.18 9.36
N ASP A 27 -1.86 3.61 10.32
CA ASP A 27 -0.87 2.82 11.08
C ASP A 27 -1.44 2.13 12.33
N ASP A 28 -2.70 2.41 12.67
CA ASP A 28 -3.41 1.75 13.75
C ASP A 28 -3.62 0.25 13.41
N LYS A 29 -3.05 -0.60 14.28
CA LYS A 29 -2.93 -2.05 14.12
C LYS A 29 -4.19 -2.82 14.50
N ASP A 30 -5.14 -2.17 15.17
CA ASP A 30 -6.37 -2.81 15.66
C ASP A 30 -7.43 -2.97 14.55
N ALA A 31 -7.20 -2.36 13.38
CA ALA A 31 -8.09 -2.43 12.24
C ALA A 31 -7.33 -2.75 10.93
N ASP A 32 -7.97 -3.53 10.06
CA ASP A 32 -7.49 -3.77 8.70
C ASP A 32 -7.37 -2.45 7.94
N VAL A 33 -6.14 -2.08 7.57
CA VAL A 33 -5.87 -0.85 6.82
C VAL A 33 -6.58 -0.82 5.47
N LEU A 34 -6.81 -1.97 4.82
CA LEU A 34 -7.57 -2.05 3.56
C LEU A 34 -9.06 -1.78 3.74
N ALA A 35 -9.57 -1.91 4.97
CA ALA A 35 -10.94 -1.54 5.31
C ALA A 35 -11.09 -0.06 5.67
N LYS A 36 -9.99 0.67 5.88
CA LYS A 36 -10.04 2.09 6.26
C LYS A 36 -10.41 2.95 5.04
N PRO A 37 -11.53 3.69 5.07
CA PRO A 37 -12.02 4.45 3.91
C PRO A 37 -11.07 5.59 3.50
N LEU A 38 -10.23 6.06 4.43
CA LEU A 38 -9.25 7.12 4.19
C LEU A 38 -8.00 6.64 3.44
N LEU A 39 -7.79 5.33 3.29
CA LEU A 39 -6.67 4.78 2.52
C LEU A 39 -6.68 5.27 1.06
N HIS A 40 -7.85 5.34 0.43
CA HIS A 40 -7.98 5.86 -0.93
C HIS A 40 -7.58 7.34 -1.04
N THR A 41 -7.84 8.12 0.00
CA THR A 41 -7.44 9.53 0.06
C THR A 41 -5.92 9.65 0.13
N TRP A 42 -5.28 8.81 0.95
CA TRP A 42 -3.83 8.72 1.03
C TRP A 42 -3.19 8.26 -0.29
N ILE A 43 -3.71 7.20 -0.92
CA ILE A 43 -3.24 6.73 -2.23
C ILE A 43 -3.34 7.84 -3.28
N SER A 44 -4.46 8.57 -3.30
CA SER A 44 -4.66 9.70 -4.21
C SER A 44 -3.65 10.81 -3.96
N PHE A 45 -3.37 11.16 -2.70
CA PHE A 45 -2.36 12.15 -2.34
C PHE A 45 -0.98 11.80 -2.87
N VAL A 46 -0.51 10.58 -2.59
CA VAL A 46 0.82 10.13 -3.02
C VAL A 46 0.92 10.10 -4.55
N LYS A 47 -0.08 9.54 -5.25
CA LYS A 47 -0.07 9.46 -6.72
C LYS A 47 -0.19 10.81 -7.41
N THR A 48 -1.12 11.65 -6.96
CA THR A 48 -1.50 12.86 -7.72
C THR A 48 -0.74 14.11 -7.30
N LYS A 49 -0.39 14.23 -6.01
CA LYS A 49 0.28 15.42 -5.48
C LYS A 49 1.78 15.22 -5.34
N LEU A 50 2.21 14.09 -4.77
CA LEU A 50 3.64 13.78 -4.65
C LEU A 50 4.23 13.16 -5.92
N LYS A 51 3.37 12.62 -6.80
CA LYS A 51 3.78 11.90 -8.02
C LYS A 51 4.71 10.71 -7.72
N GLU A 52 4.51 10.09 -6.57
CA GLU A 52 5.24 8.91 -6.12
C GLU A 52 4.37 7.65 -6.22
N ASP A 53 5.00 6.48 -6.11
CA ASP A 53 4.30 5.20 -6.04
C ASP A 53 3.89 4.88 -4.58
N PRO A 54 2.59 4.93 -4.24
CA PRO A 54 2.12 4.61 -2.88
C PRO A 54 2.39 3.16 -2.47
N TYR A 55 2.53 2.24 -3.42
CA TYR A 55 2.79 0.84 -3.12
C TYR A 55 4.26 0.65 -2.77
N ASP A 56 5.19 1.31 -3.47
CA ASP A 56 6.60 1.35 -3.06
C ASP A 56 6.77 1.97 -1.65
N PHE A 57 5.93 2.96 -1.30
CA PHE A 57 5.90 3.52 0.05
C PHE A 57 5.34 2.53 1.09
N ALA A 58 4.21 1.89 0.80
CA ALA A 58 3.62 0.87 1.68
C ALA A 58 4.63 -0.26 1.98
N LEU A 59 5.44 -0.64 0.99
CA LEU A 59 6.51 -1.63 1.15
C LEU A 59 7.72 -1.17 2.00
N LYS A 60 7.88 0.13 2.19
CA LYS A 60 8.87 0.68 3.11
C LYS A 60 8.33 0.67 4.54
N LEU A 61 7.04 0.95 4.73
CA LEU A 61 6.37 0.83 6.03
C LEU A 61 6.34 -0.61 6.54
N THR A 62 6.17 -1.59 5.65
CA THR A 62 6.16 -3.00 6.02
C THR A 62 7.55 -3.59 6.31
N LYS A 63 8.65 -2.86 6.08
CA LYS A 63 9.92 -3.24 6.74
C LYS A 63 9.85 -3.08 8.27
N GLN A 64 8.92 -2.26 8.78
CA GLN A 64 8.65 -2.14 10.22
C GLN A 64 7.56 -3.11 10.71
N HIS A 65 6.83 -3.75 9.79
CA HIS A 65 5.75 -4.70 10.08
C HIS A 65 5.96 -5.95 9.25
N GLU A 66 6.45 -7.01 9.89
CA GLU A 66 6.77 -8.34 9.34
C GLU A 66 5.99 -8.69 8.07
N GLU A 67 6.66 -9.30 7.08
CA GLU A 67 6.05 -9.77 5.82
C GLU A 67 4.73 -10.53 6.00
N ASP A 68 4.51 -11.12 7.18
CA ASP A 68 3.27 -11.79 7.57
C ASP A 68 2.07 -10.86 7.76
N ALA A 69 2.26 -9.62 8.23
CA ALA A 69 1.20 -8.61 8.25
C ALA A 69 0.76 -8.22 6.84
N LEU A 70 1.74 -8.11 5.93
CA LEU A 70 1.53 -7.87 4.50
C LEU A 70 0.80 -9.04 3.82
N ARG A 71 1.26 -10.27 4.07
CA ARG A 71 0.60 -11.49 3.60
C ARG A 71 -0.82 -11.61 4.14
N LYS A 72 -1.04 -11.32 5.43
CA LYS A 72 -2.37 -11.35 6.05
C LYS A 72 -3.31 -10.30 5.46
N MET A 73 -2.79 -9.11 5.17
CA MET A 73 -3.51 -8.04 4.48
C MET A 73 -3.88 -8.41 3.03
N LEU A 74 -3.02 -9.16 2.34
CA LEU A 74 -3.28 -9.70 0.99
C LEU A 74 -4.21 -10.93 0.99
N MET A 75 -4.17 -11.74 2.06
CA MET A 75 -4.96 -12.98 2.22
C MET A 75 -6.35 -12.76 2.82
N THR A 76 -6.63 -11.58 3.39
CA THR A 76 -7.97 -11.28 3.92
C THR A 76 -8.91 -11.08 2.73
N ASP A 77 -9.94 -11.93 2.63
CA ASP A 77 -10.86 -12.03 1.51
C ASP A 77 -11.16 -10.66 0.88
N SER A 78 -10.72 -10.51 -0.37
CA SER A 78 -10.87 -9.31 -1.17
C SER A 78 -12.32 -9.16 -1.65
N THR A 79 -13.21 -8.91 -0.70
CA THR A 79 -14.66 -8.87 -0.91
C THR A 79 -15.12 -7.78 -1.88
N THR A 80 -14.27 -6.79 -2.17
CA THR A 80 -14.56 -5.69 -3.11
C THR A 80 -13.50 -5.53 -4.19
N ALA A 81 -13.92 -5.06 -5.37
CA ALA A 81 -13.01 -4.79 -6.50
C ALA A 81 -11.86 -3.84 -6.12
N SER A 82 -12.16 -2.83 -5.30
CA SER A 82 -11.16 -1.84 -4.86
C SER A 82 -10.08 -2.46 -3.96
N LYS A 83 -10.44 -3.38 -3.06
CA LYS A 83 -9.47 -4.13 -2.26
C LYS A 83 -8.57 -5.00 -3.14
N ARG A 84 -9.13 -5.65 -4.18
CA ARG A 84 -8.35 -6.43 -5.16
C ARG A 84 -7.34 -5.59 -5.91
N ASP A 85 -7.71 -4.40 -6.35
CA ASP A 85 -6.80 -3.53 -7.11
C ASP A 85 -5.64 -3.01 -6.23
N ILE A 86 -5.91 -2.69 -4.96
CA ILE A 86 -4.87 -2.31 -4.00
C ILE A 86 -3.93 -3.49 -3.73
N ALA A 87 -4.48 -4.70 -3.53
CA ALA A 87 -3.70 -5.91 -3.30
C ALA A 87 -2.76 -6.22 -4.48
N LYS A 88 -3.27 -6.17 -5.72
CA LYS A 88 -2.46 -6.35 -6.94
C LYS A 88 -1.34 -5.31 -7.07
N GLY A 89 -1.63 -4.04 -6.77
CA GLY A 89 -0.61 -2.99 -6.79
C GLY A 89 0.52 -3.25 -5.79
N LEU A 90 0.16 -3.73 -4.59
CA LEU A 90 1.11 -4.07 -3.55
C LEU A 90 1.97 -5.29 -3.90
N GLU A 91 1.37 -6.32 -4.48
CA GLU A 91 2.10 -7.49 -5.02
C GLU A 91 3.08 -7.10 -6.11
N PHE A 92 2.66 -6.26 -7.05
CA PHE A 92 3.52 -5.81 -8.14
C PHE A 92 4.74 -5.05 -7.61
N ALA A 93 4.53 -4.12 -6.68
CA ALA A 93 5.62 -3.38 -6.04
C ALA A 93 6.57 -4.34 -5.29
N GLN A 94 6.05 -5.39 -4.65
CA GLN A 94 6.86 -6.35 -3.90
C GLN A 94 7.73 -7.18 -4.84
N ILE A 95 7.16 -7.65 -5.95
CA ILE A 95 7.89 -8.37 -7.01
C ILE A 95 8.99 -7.46 -7.59
N LYS A 96 8.65 -6.22 -7.95
CA LYS A 96 9.61 -5.21 -8.44
C LYS A 96 10.77 -4.99 -7.47
N LYS A 97 10.49 -4.90 -6.16
CA LYS A 97 11.53 -4.78 -5.12
C LYS A 97 12.43 -6.01 -5.04
N TRP A 98 11.88 -7.22 -5.15
CA TRP A 98 12.68 -8.46 -5.16
C TRP A 98 13.56 -8.57 -6.40
N LEU A 99 13.04 -8.20 -7.58
CA LEU A 99 13.80 -8.15 -8.83
C LEU A 99 14.99 -7.19 -8.74
N THR A 100 14.78 -6.02 -8.14
CA THR A 100 15.83 -4.99 -7.99
C THR A 100 16.84 -5.32 -6.89
N THR A 101 16.44 -6.06 -5.85
CA THR A 101 17.33 -6.46 -4.74
C THR A 101 18.12 -7.75 -5.05
N GLY A 102 17.84 -8.44 -6.16
CA GLY A 102 18.57 -9.65 -6.59
C GLY A 102 18.32 -10.88 -5.72
N ASN A 103 17.18 -10.96 -5.00
CA ASN A 103 16.95 -12.02 -4.03
C ASN A 103 16.25 -13.25 -4.66
N ILE A 104 17.06 -14.18 -5.17
CA ILE A 104 16.64 -15.34 -6.00
C ILE A 104 15.75 -16.34 -5.23
N ILE A 105 15.91 -16.42 -3.89
CA ILE A 105 15.13 -17.32 -3.01
C ILE A 105 13.64 -16.92 -2.96
N PHE A 106 13.32 -15.64 -3.20
CA PHE A 106 11.94 -15.14 -3.15
C PHE A 106 11.14 -15.45 -4.42
N PHE A 107 11.78 -15.72 -5.56
CA PHE A 107 11.05 -16.11 -6.79
C PHE A 107 10.21 -17.37 -6.59
N GLY A 108 10.69 -18.34 -5.79
CA GLY A 108 9.92 -19.53 -5.43
C GLY A 108 8.65 -19.19 -4.63
N LYS A 109 8.73 -18.22 -3.71
CA LYS A 109 7.57 -17.71 -2.95
C LYS A 109 6.63 -16.86 -3.83
N VAL A 110 7.15 -16.09 -4.79
CA VAL A 110 6.36 -15.33 -5.77
C VAL A 110 5.46 -16.27 -6.56
N ALA A 111 6.00 -17.37 -7.07
CA ALA A 111 5.24 -18.35 -7.86
C ALA A 111 4.10 -18.98 -7.04
N GLN A 112 4.26 -19.11 -5.72
CA GLN A 112 3.23 -19.64 -4.83
C GLN A 112 2.15 -18.59 -4.51
N LEU A 113 2.52 -17.32 -4.32
CA LEU A 113 1.58 -16.22 -4.08
C LEU A 113 0.74 -15.90 -5.32
N VAL A 114 1.36 -15.80 -6.50
CA VAL A 114 0.63 -15.59 -7.78
C VAL A 114 -0.39 -16.70 -8.02
N ARG A 115 -0.11 -17.94 -7.59
CA ARG A 115 -1.03 -19.08 -7.72
C ARG A 115 -2.26 -18.97 -6.82
N VAL A 116 -2.17 -18.26 -5.70
CA VAL A 116 -3.29 -18.05 -4.76
C VAL A 116 -4.23 -16.94 -5.27
N VAL A 117 -3.70 -15.95 -5.98
CA VAL A 117 -4.45 -14.76 -6.44
C VAL A 117 -5.19 -14.99 -7.76
N VAL A 118 -4.82 -16.03 -8.51
CA VAL A 118 -5.39 -16.38 -9.84
C VAL A 118 -6.47 -17.48 -9.74
N LYS A 119 -7.06 -17.70 -8.55
CA LYS A 119 -8.24 -18.55 -8.40
C LYS A 119 -9.51 -17.74 -8.15
#